data_AF-A0A7J6VY32-F1
#
_entry.id   AF-A0A7J6VY32-F1
#
_cell.length_a   1.000
_cell.length_b   1.000
_cell.length_c   1.000
_cell.angle_alpha   90.00
_cell.angle_beta   90.00
_cell.angle_gamma   90.00
#
_symmetry.space_group_name_H-M   'P 1'
#
loop_
_entity.id
_entity.type
_entity.pdbx_description
1 polymer ?
#
loop_
_entity_poly.entity_id
_entity_poly.type
_entity_poly.pdbx_seq_one_letter_code
_entity_poly.pdbx_strand_id
1 'polypeptide(L)'
;MSRCWLQRDEEIFLDMQTCALAFRLLKINGYEVSSDVLADFNKEKHFFESSAGGQNLKDIYTVMELYKASEISTSPDDLFLETLHSWTSCFLKQGLENGAIPEEKFQKQVENALEFPYDVNLDRLDNKRNIESYNVDEIQILKALHR
;
A
#
# COMPACT_ATOMS: atom_id res chain seq x y z
N MET A 1 5.65 15.42 7.28
CA MET A 1 4.75 14.25 7.36
C MET A 1 3.74 14.35 8.50
N SER A 2 4.10 14.27 9.79
CA SER A 2 3.10 14.30 10.87
C SER A 2 2.24 15.58 10.90
N ARG A 3 2.84 16.76 10.68
CA ARG A 3 2.11 18.03 10.61
C ARG A 3 1.15 18.13 9.42
N CYS A 4 1.58 17.65 8.24
CA CYS A 4 0.78 17.62 7.01
C CYS A 4 -0.40 16.63 7.11
N TRP A 5 -0.19 15.49 7.76
CA TRP A 5 -1.25 14.51 8.05
C TRP A 5 -2.36 15.11 8.92
N LEU A 6 -1.98 15.79 10.00
CA LEU A 6 -2.93 16.47 10.90
C LEU A 6 -3.69 17.63 10.22
N GLN A 7 -3.06 18.26 9.22
CA GLN A 7 -3.65 19.36 8.46
C GLN A 7 -4.52 18.89 7.28
N ARG A 8 -4.67 17.58 7.08
CA ARG A 8 -5.30 16.98 5.89
C ARG A 8 -4.74 17.58 4.58
N ASP A 9 -3.42 17.71 4.52
CA ASP A 9 -2.72 18.30 3.37
C ASP A 9 -3.12 17.60 2.06
N GLU A 10 -3.75 18.34 1.16
CA GLU A 10 -4.40 17.82 -0.06
C GLU A 10 -3.47 16.95 -0.89
N GLU A 11 -2.15 17.19 -0.89
CA GLU A 11 -1.19 16.37 -1.64
C GLU A 11 -1.05 14.94 -1.10
N ILE A 12 -1.15 14.73 0.22
CA ILE A 12 -1.03 13.40 0.83
C ILE A 12 -2.29 12.57 0.60
N PHE A 13 -3.45 13.22 0.56
CA PHE A 13 -4.74 12.56 0.36
C PHE A 13 -5.17 12.58 -1.12
N LEU A 14 -4.34 13.11 -2.04
CA LEU A 14 -4.64 13.18 -3.46
C LEU A 14 -4.68 11.80 -4.12
N ASP A 15 -3.80 10.91 -3.70
CA ASP A 15 -3.71 9.55 -4.24
C ASP A 15 -3.67 8.50 -3.12
N MET A 16 -4.37 7.39 -3.38
CA MET A 16 -4.57 6.32 -2.40
C MET A 16 -3.26 5.65 -2.00
N GLN A 17 -2.30 5.56 -2.94
CA GLN A 17 -1.01 4.92 -2.71
C GLN A 17 -0.18 5.73 -1.69
N THR A 18 -0.07 7.05 -1.88
CA THR A 18 0.60 7.98 -0.97
C THR A 18 -0.09 8.01 0.39
N CYS A 19 -1.42 8.02 0.42
CA CYS A 19 -2.18 7.98 1.66
C CYS A 19 -1.91 6.69 2.47
N ALA A 20 -1.94 5.52 1.82
CA ALA A 20 -1.63 4.23 2.43
C ALA A 20 -0.19 4.18 2.95
N LEU A 21 0.77 4.67 2.16
CA LEU A 21 2.17 4.75 2.54
C LEU A 21 2.38 5.67 3.75
N ALA A 22 1.75 6.85 3.76
CA ALA A 22 1.85 7.81 4.86
C ALA A 22 1.21 7.26 6.15
N PHE A 23 0.03 6.63 6.06
CA PHE A 23 -0.61 5.93 7.18
C PHE A 23 0.34 4.90 7.79
N ARG A 24 0.91 4.03 6.94
CA ARG A 24 1.85 2.98 7.33
C ARG A 24 3.07 3.54 8.04
N LEU A 25 3.73 4.54 7.44
CA LEU A 25 4.93 5.15 8.00
C LEU A 25 4.63 5.83 9.35
N LEU A 26 3.50 6.51 9.49
CA LEU A 26 3.12 7.14 10.75
C LEU A 26 2.89 6.10 11.85
N LYS A 27 2.15 5.01 11.58
CA LYS A 27 1.93 3.93 12.54
C LYS A 27 3.24 3.25 12.97
N ILE A 28 4.12 2.89 12.03
CA ILE A 28 5.42 2.26 12.32
C ILE A 28 6.29 3.15 13.22
N ASN A 29 6.17 4.48 13.08
CA ASN A 29 6.90 5.44 13.91
C ASN A 29 6.18 5.77 15.25
N GLY A 30 5.14 5.01 15.62
CA GLY A 30 4.43 5.15 16.89
C GLY A 30 3.42 6.29 16.95
N TYR A 31 3.03 6.88 15.80
CA TYR A 31 1.96 7.87 15.78
C TYR A 31 0.59 7.20 15.81
N GLU A 32 -0.32 7.76 16.61
CA GLU A 32 -1.71 7.36 16.66
C GLU A 32 -2.49 8.02 15.51
N VAL A 33 -2.66 7.28 14.42
CA VAL A 33 -3.46 7.70 13.26
C VAL A 33 -4.65 6.76 13.05
N SER A 34 -5.81 7.31 12.66
CA SER A 34 -7.02 6.52 12.38
C SER A 34 -6.99 5.95 10.96
N SER A 35 -7.54 4.75 10.80
CA SER A 35 -7.79 4.09 9.50
C SER A 35 -8.99 4.67 8.75
N ASP A 36 -9.81 5.50 9.42
CA ASP A 36 -10.99 6.16 8.83
C ASP A 36 -10.67 6.88 7.52
N VAL A 37 -9.45 7.43 7.40
CA VAL A 37 -8.98 8.09 6.18
C VAL A 37 -8.99 7.13 4.98
N LEU A 38 -8.51 5.89 5.17
CA LEU A 38 -8.50 4.88 4.12
C LEU A 38 -9.93 4.41 3.81
N ALA A 39 -10.79 4.34 4.83
CA ALA A 39 -12.20 4.01 4.66
C ALA A 39 -12.97 5.09 3.89
N ASP A 40 -12.73 6.37 4.18
CA ASP A 40 -13.32 7.51 3.49
C ASP A 40 -12.92 7.52 2.01
N PHE A 41 -11.65 7.25 1.71
CA PHE A 41 -11.18 7.15 0.33
C PHE A 41 -11.91 6.04 -0.45
N ASN A 42 -12.10 4.87 0.16
CA ASN A 42 -12.86 3.79 -0.49
C ASN A 42 -14.33 4.17 -0.74
N LYS A 43 -14.98 4.84 0.22
CA LYS A 43 -16.38 5.31 0.07
C LYS A 43 -16.53 6.35 -1.04
N GLU A 44 -15.61 7.29 -1.14
CA GLU A 44 -15.69 8.37 -2.14
C GLU A 44 -15.35 7.92 -3.56
N LYS A 45 -14.43 6.96 -3.69
CA LYS A 45 -13.89 6.54 -4.99
C LYS A 45 -14.38 5.18 -5.47
N HIS A 46 -15.17 4.46 -4.67
CA HIS A 46 -15.63 3.09 -4.95
C HIS A 46 -14.49 2.18 -5.43
N PHE A 47 -13.30 2.34 -4.83
CA PHE A 47 -12.08 1.76 -5.39
C PHE A 47 -12.13 0.24 -5.45
N PHE A 48 -12.68 -0.41 -4.42
CA PHE A 48 -12.87 -1.87 -4.41
C PHE A 48 -13.78 -2.36 -5.54
N GLU A 49 -14.79 -1.58 -5.92
CA GLU A 49 -15.74 -1.92 -6.98
C GLU A 49 -15.14 -1.65 -8.36
N SER A 50 -14.44 -0.52 -8.52
CA SER A 50 -13.81 -0.13 -9.78
C SER A 50 -12.66 -1.05 -10.19
N SER A 51 -11.89 -1.54 -9.23
CA SER A 51 -10.74 -2.44 -9.48
C SER A 51 -11.18 -3.90 -9.67
N ALA A 52 -12.42 -4.27 -9.33
CA ALA A 52 -12.97 -5.60 -9.59
C ALA A 52 -13.20 -5.89 -11.09
N GLY A 53 -13.28 -4.85 -11.94
CA GLY A 53 -13.55 -4.97 -13.38
C GLY A 53 -12.34 -5.30 -14.26
N GLY A 54 -11.12 -5.32 -13.68
CA GLY A 54 -9.87 -5.62 -14.37
C GLY A 54 -8.68 -5.06 -13.60
N GLN A 55 -7.53 -5.76 -13.66
CA GLN A 55 -6.34 -5.36 -12.92
C GLN A 55 -5.37 -4.59 -13.83
N ASN A 56 -5.28 -3.27 -13.66
CA ASN A 56 -4.18 -2.49 -14.24
C ASN A 56 -2.97 -2.51 -13.30
N LEU A 57 -1.76 -2.39 -13.84
CA LEU A 57 -0.53 -2.29 -13.05
C LEU A 57 -0.57 -1.18 -11.99
N LYS A 58 -1.14 -0.02 -12.31
CA LYS A 58 -1.28 1.08 -11.35
C LYS A 58 -2.15 0.69 -10.15
N ASP A 59 -3.18 -0.11 -10.39
CA ASP A 59 -4.05 -0.61 -9.33
C ASP A 59 -3.29 -1.62 -8.46
N ILE A 60 -2.46 -2.47 -9.05
CA ILE A 60 -1.61 -3.42 -8.30
C ILE A 60 -0.63 -2.69 -7.37
N TYR A 61 0.05 -1.63 -7.83
CA TYR A 61 0.93 -0.82 -6.97
C TYR A 61 0.17 -0.19 -5.80
N THR A 62 -1.02 0.34 -6.07
CA THR A 62 -1.87 0.96 -5.05
C THR A 62 -2.35 -0.08 -4.03
N VAL A 63 -2.84 -1.23 -4.51
CA VAL A 63 -3.30 -2.35 -3.69
C VAL A 63 -2.16 -2.94 -2.85
N MET A 64 -0.93 -2.97 -3.38
CA MET A 64 0.25 -3.42 -2.63
C MET A 64 0.55 -2.52 -1.43
N GLU A 65 0.46 -1.19 -1.57
CA GLU A 65 0.64 -0.30 -0.41
C GLU A 65 -0.52 -0.37 0.58
N LEU A 66 -1.76 -0.58 0.11
CA LEU A 66 -2.91 -0.84 0.98
C LEU A 66 -2.77 -2.15 1.76
N TYR A 67 -2.27 -3.22 1.10
CA TYR A 67 -1.99 -4.49 1.73
C TYR A 67 -1.01 -4.29 2.89
N LYS A 68 0.15 -3.70 2.62
CA LYS A 68 1.15 -3.39 3.66
C LYS A 68 0.60 -2.50 4.77
N ALA A 69 -0.24 -1.52 4.43
CA ALA A 69 -0.86 -0.63 5.41
C ALA A 69 -1.83 -1.37 6.33
N SER A 70 -2.58 -2.34 5.79
CA SER A 70 -3.53 -3.17 6.56
C SER A 70 -2.81 -4.08 7.57
N GLU A 71 -1.58 -4.51 7.28
CA GLU A 71 -0.80 -5.37 8.17
C GLU A 71 -0.27 -4.66 9.42
N ILE A 72 -0.05 -3.34 9.36
CA ILE A 72 0.49 -2.59 10.51
C ILE A 72 -0.54 -2.43 11.64
N SER A 73 -1.80 -2.73 11.39
CA SER A 73 -2.87 -2.47 12.35
C SER A 73 -3.44 -3.76 12.92
N THR A 74 -2.64 -4.40 13.76
CA THR A 74 -3.07 -5.53 14.60
C THR A 74 -3.87 -5.04 15.82
N SER A 75 -4.82 -4.12 15.60
CA SER A 75 -5.85 -3.80 16.58
C SER A 75 -7.04 -4.72 16.29
N PRO A 76 -7.42 -5.64 17.20
CA PRO A 76 -8.53 -6.56 16.98
C PRO A 76 -9.90 -5.88 16.83
N ASP A 77 -9.97 -4.56 17.05
CA ASP A 77 -11.21 -3.78 16.98
C ASP A 77 -11.42 -3.06 15.63
N ASP A 78 -10.48 -3.14 14.68
CA ASP A 78 -10.58 -2.46 13.38
C ASP A 78 -11.07 -3.37 12.25
N LEU A 79 -12.38 -3.59 12.21
CA LEU A 79 -13.07 -4.39 11.18
C LEU A 79 -12.81 -3.91 9.75
N PHE A 80 -12.53 -2.61 9.56
CA PHE A 80 -12.26 -2.08 8.24
C PHE A 80 -10.91 -2.57 7.72
N LEU A 81 -9.88 -2.54 8.55
CA LEU A 81 -8.55 -3.00 8.13
C LEU A 81 -8.47 -4.51 7.94
N GLU A 82 -9.23 -5.30 8.70
CA GLU A 82 -9.40 -6.74 8.42
C GLU A 82 -10.05 -6.97 7.05
N THR A 83 -11.10 -6.22 6.74
CA THR A 83 -11.78 -6.30 5.43
C THR A 83 -10.85 -5.87 4.30
N LEU A 84 -10.11 -4.77 4.49
CA LEU A 84 -9.11 -4.28 3.54
C LEU A 84 -8.00 -5.32 3.32
N HIS A 85 -7.50 -5.94 4.39
CA HIS A 85 -6.46 -6.96 4.32
C HIS A 85 -6.92 -8.17 3.50
N SER A 86 -8.12 -8.69 3.79
CA SER A 86 -8.71 -9.82 3.07
C SER A 86 -8.89 -9.52 1.58
N TRP A 87 -9.44 -8.33 1.26
CA TRP A 87 -9.68 -7.92 -0.12
C TRP A 87 -8.36 -7.72 -0.90
N THR A 88 -7.41 -6.98 -0.34
CA THR A 88 -6.11 -6.71 -0.97
C THR A 88 -5.30 -8.00 -1.18
N SER A 89 -5.32 -8.92 -0.20
CA SER A 89 -4.71 -10.25 -0.33
C SER A 89 -5.27 -11.05 -1.51
N CYS A 90 -6.60 -11.06 -1.65
CA CYS A 90 -7.29 -11.75 -2.73
C CYS A 90 -6.93 -11.15 -4.09
N PHE A 91 -6.97 -9.82 -4.18
CA PHE A 91 -6.63 -9.09 -5.40
C PHE A 91 -5.20 -9.38 -5.88
N LEU A 92 -4.22 -9.29 -4.98
CA LEU A 92 -2.81 -9.54 -5.31
C LEU A 92 -2.56 -10.98 -5.75
N LYS A 93 -3.19 -11.97 -5.09
CA LYS A 93 -3.10 -13.39 -5.50
C LYS A 93 -3.64 -13.61 -6.90
N GLN A 94 -4.80 -13.04 -7.22
CA GLN A 94 -5.36 -13.10 -8.57
C GLN A 94 -4.45 -12.43 -9.59
N GLY A 95 -3.79 -11.33 -9.23
CA GLY A 95 -2.84 -10.65 -10.11
C GLY A 95 -1.62 -11.49 -10.47
N LEU A 96 -1.10 -12.25 -9.50
CA LEU A 96 -0.05 -13.24 -9.73
C LEU A 96 -0.51 -14.37 -10.64
N GLU A 97 -1.68 -14.95 -10.36
CA GLU A 97 -2.22 -16.07 -11.13
C GLU A 97 -2.55 -15.70 -12.59
N ASN A 98 -3.04 -14.49 -12.81
CA ASN A 98 -3.41 -13.98 -14.14
C ASN A 98 -2.21 -13.43 -14.93
N GLY A 99 -1.00 -13.38 -14.35
CA GLY A 99 0.16 -12.76 -14.98
C GLY A 99 -0.01 -11.27 -15.22
N ALA A 100 -0.79 -10.58 -14.38
CA ALA A 100 -1.06 -9.14 -14.51
C ALA A 100 0.15 -8.28 -14.14
N ILE A 101 1.20 -8.89 -13.57
CA ILE A 101 2.47 -8.26 -13.17
C ILE A 101 3.58 -8.72 -14.13
N PRO A 102 3.96 -7.93 -15.15
CA PRO A 102 4.95 -8.34 -16.14
C PRO A 102 6.40 -8.22 -15.63
N GLU A 103 6.64 -7.41 -14.59
CA GLU A 103 7.98 -7.23 -14.04
C GLU A 103 8.29 -8.29 -12.97
N GLU A 104 9.23 -9.18 -13.27
CA GLU A 104 9.63 -10.30 -12.39
C GLU A 104 10.03 -9.84 -10.98
N LYS A 105 10.75 -8.70 -10.89
CA LYS A 105 11.14 -8.12 -9.59
C LYS A 105 9.91 -7.72 -8.77
N PHE A 106 8.94 -7.07 -9.41
CA PHE A 106 7.73 -6.63 -8.72
C PHE A 106 6.83 -7.81 -8.37
N GLN A 107 6.73 -8.81 -9.25
CA GLN A 107 6.05 -10.07 -8.97
C GLN A 107 6.61 -10.72 -7.70
N LYS A 108 7.95 -10.85 -7.61
CA LYS A 108 8.62 -11.41 -6.43
C LYS A 108 8.40 -10.58 -5.16
N GLN A 109 8.27 -9.26 -5.27
CA GLN A 109 7.91 -8.42 -4.13
C GLN A 109 6.50 -8.73 -3.61
N VAL A 110 5.53 -8.90 -4.52
CA VAL A 110 4.15 -9.26 -4.17
C VAL A 110 4.09 -10.66 -3.55
N GLU A 111 4.77 -11.64 -4.13
CA GLU A 111 4.89 -12.99 -3.58
C GLU A 111 5.48 -12.98 -2.15
N ASN A 112 6.60 -12.28 -1.96
CA ASN A 112 7.25 -12.19 -0.65
C ASN A 112 6.35 -11.54 0.40
N ALA A 113 5.62 -10.48 0.07
CA ALA A 113 4.74 -9.81 1.01
C ALA A 113 3.57 -10.72 1.43
N LEU A 114 3.01 -11.49 0.49
CA LEU A 114 1.94 -12.45 0.78
C LEU A 114 2.41 -13.68 1.57
N GLU A 115 3.66 -14.11 1.40
CA GLU A 115 4.23 -15.26 2.09
C GLU A 115 4.73 -14.92 3.50
N PHE A 116 5.24 -13.70 3.70
CA PHE A 116 5.82 -13.26 4.95
C PHE A 116 5.13 -11.98 5.43
N PRO A 117 4.07 -12.09 6.25
CA PRO A 117 3.37 -10.94 6.79
C PRO A 117 4.24 -10.08 7.71
N TYR A 118 3.91 -8.79 7.81
CA TYR A 118 4.69 -7.82 8.60
C TYR A 118 4.95 -8.26 10.05
N ASP A 119 3.94 -8.77 10.75
CA ASP A 119 4.06 -9.22 12.15
C ASP A 119 5.02 -10.43 12.34
N VAL A 120 5.36 -11.13 11.26
CA VAL A 120 6.23 -12.31 11.25
C VAL A 120 7.64 -11.97 10.76
N ASN A 121 7.82 -10.84 10.07
CA ASN A 121 9.12 -10.43 9.57
C ASN A 121 9.97 -9.79 10.66
N LEU A 122 11.13 -10.39 10.90
CA LEU A 122 12.20 -9.73 11.63
C LEU A 122 12.67 -8.53 10.80
N ASP A 123 12.67 -7.32 11.36
CA ASP A 123 13.06 -6.06 10.68
C ASP A 123 14.30 -6.17 9.77
N ARG A 124 15.26 -7.02 10.13
CA ARG A 124 16.50 -7.25 9.35
C ARG A 124 16.28 -8.01 8.04
N LEU A 125 15.35 -8.96 8.00
CA LEU A 125 15.02 -9.74 6.80
C LEU A 125 14.26 -8.88 5.80
N ASP A 126 13.32 -8.05 6.26
CA ASP A 126 12.58 -7.11 5.42
C ASP A 126 13.47 -6.04 4.82
N ASN A 127 14.33 -5.43 5.64
CA ASN A 127 15.28 -4.44 5.14
C ASN A 127 16.20 -5.03 4.06
N LYS A 128 16.64 -6.28 4.20
CA LYS A 128 17.46 -6.95 3.19
C LYS A 128 16.69 -7.18 1.89
N ARG A 129 15.46 -7.71 1.95
CA ARG A 129 14.62 -7.97 0.76
C ARG A 129 14.25 -6.68 0.03
N ASN A 130 13.92 -5.61 0.76
CA ASN A 130 13.61 -4.30 0.18
C ASN A 130 14.81 -3.72 -0.56
N ILE A 131 16.03 -3.86 -0.03
CA ILE A 131 17.25 -3.42 -0.73
C ILE A 131 17.47 -4.25 -2.01
N GLU A 132 17.26 -5.56 -1.94
CA GLU A 132 17.42 -6.46 -3.10
C GLU A 132 16.38 -6.23 -4.20
N SER A 133 15.18 -5.78 -3.84
CA SER A 133 14.08 -5.53 -4.77
C SER A 133 14.01 -4.10 -5.30
N TYR A 134 14.73 -3.15 -4.67
CA TYR A 134 14.73 -1.74 -5.06
C TYR A 134 15.28 -1.56 -6.49
N ASN A 135 14.47 -0.95 -7.36
CA ASN A 135 14.86 -0.65 -8.73
C ASN A 135 15.54 0.72 -8.80
N VAL A 136 16.87 0.75 -8.89
CA VAL A 136 17.67 1.98 -8.95
C VAL A 136 17.36 2.83 -10.18
N ASP A 137 16.84 2.22 -11.25
CA ASP A 137 16.56 2.90 -12.52
C ASP A 137 15.16 3.54 -12.58
N GLU A 138 14.30 3.30 -11.58
CA GLU A 138 12.93 3.84 -11.52
C GLU A 138 12.90 5.21 -10.82
N ILE A 139 13.68 6.16 -11.33
CA ILE A 139 13.52 7.57 -10.94
C ILE A 139 12.30 8.11 -11.69
N GLN A 140 11.15 8.20 -11.02
CA GLN A 140 10.05 9.01 -11.51
C GLN A 140 10.47 10.49 -11.48
N ILE A 141 11.04 10.98 -12.57
CA ILE A 141 11.30 12.40 -12.78
C ILE A 141 9.95 13.10 -12.96
N LEU A 142 9.31 13.44 -11.84
CA LEU A 142 8.26 14.46 -11.83
C LEU A 142 8.93 15.79 -12.18
N LYS A 143 8.70 16.24 -13.41
CA LYS A 143 9.21 17.52 -13.92
C LYS A 143 8.69 18.64 -13.02
N ALA A 144 9.61 19.26 -12.28
CA ALA A 144 9.38 20.51 -11.59
C ALA A 144 9.11 21.62 -12.62
N LEU A 145 7.86 22.03 -12.77
CA LEU A 145 7.46 23.25 -13.47
C LEU A 145 7.13 24.30 -12.41
N HIS A 146 8.18 24.89 -11.84
CA HIS A 146 8.04 26.15 -11.12
C HIS A 146 8.11 27.29 -12.13
N ARG A 147 7.06 28.11 -12.19
CA ARG A 147 7.19 29.51 -12.60
C ARG A 147 6.24 30.38 -11.78
#